data_AF-A0A6F8Y1V1-F1
#
_entry.id   AF-A0A6F8Y1V1-F1
#
_cell.length_a   1.000
_cell.length_b   1.000
_cell.length_c   1.000
_cell.angle_alpha   90.00
_cell.angle_beta   90.00
_cell.angle_gamma   90.00
#
_symmetry.space_group_name_H-M   'P 1'
#
loop_
_entity.id
_entity.type
_entity.pdbx_description
1 polymer ?
#
loop_
_entity_poly.entity_id
_entity_poly.type
_entity_poly.pdbx_seq_one_letter_code
_entity_poly.pdbx_strand_id
1 'polypeptide(L)' 'MQGTIVKIAVGEGDTVAEGDTIVVLEAMKMEQPLNAHKAGTVTGLTAQVGDVVTAGATICELK' A
#
# COMPACT_ATOMS: atom_id res chain seq x y z
N MET A 1 -2.47 -5.76 14.04
CA MET A 1 -3.57 -5.02 13.41
C MET A 1 -3.85 -5.69 12.06
N GLN A 2 -5.11 -5.97 11.76
CA GLN A 2 -5.55 -6.55 10.48
C GLN A 2 -6.37 -5.47 9.78
N GLY A 3 -6.09 -5.23 8.49
CA GLY A 3 -6.79 -4.24 7.68
C GLY A 3 -7.15 -4.83 6.32
N THR A 4 -8.14 -4.23 5.66
CA THR A 4 -8.55 -4.60 4.31
C THR A 4 -8.14 -3.51 3.34
N ILE A 5 -7.57 -3.87 2.20
CA ILE A 5 -7.21 -2.89 1.17
C ILE A 5 -8.50 -2.40 0.53
N VAL A 6 -8.81 -1.11 0.67
CA VAL A 6 -9.99 -0.49 0.06
C VAL A 6 -9.63 0.32 -1.18
N LYS A 7 -8.36 0.68 -1.34
CA LYS A 7 -7.86 1.41 -2.51
C LYS A 7 -6.39 1.12 -2.75
N ILE A 8 -6.01 1.03 -4.02
CA ILE A 8 -4.63 1.06 -4.49
C ILE A 8 -4.45 2.35 -5.28
N ALA A 9 -3.44 3.13 -4.92
CA ALA A 9 -3.19 4.45 -5.50
C ALA A 9 -2.07 4.45 -6.56
N VAL A 10 -1.30 3.36 -6.65
CA VAL A 10 -0.14 3.22 -7.54
C VAL A 10 -0.18 1.87 -8.28
N GLY A 11 0.47 1.81 -9.43
CA GLY A 11 0.68 0.59 -10.21
C GLY A 11 2.10 0.04 -10.11
N GLU A 12 2.29 -1.17 -10.64
CA GLU A 12 3.63 -1.73 -10.81
C GLU A 12 4.42 -0.93 -11.86
N GLY A 13 5.65 -0.55 -11.52
CA GLY A 13 6.51 0.29 -12.35
C GLY A 13 6.33 1.80 -12.14
N ASP A 14 5.36 2.23 -11.32
CA ASP A 14 5.16 3.65 -11.05
C ASP A 14 6.31 4.21 -10.19
N THR A 15 6.67 5.47 -10.47
CA THR A 15 7.62 6.21 -9.63
C THR A 15 6.84 7.01 -8.59
N VAL A 16 7.25 6.88 -7.32
CA VAL A 16 6.64 7.56 -6.17
C VAL A 16 7.67 8.39 -5.42
N ALA A 17 7.24 9.47 -4.79
CA ALA A 17 8.00 10.25 -3.84
C ALA A 17 7.78 9.76 -2.40
N GLU A 18 8.66 10.14 -1.48
CA GLU A 18 8.42 9.94 -0.05
C GLU A 18 7.13 10.65 0.37
N GLY A 19 6.28 9.94 1.12
CA GLY A 19 4.98 10.44 1.55
C GLY A 19 3.84 10.17 0.57
N ASP A 20 4.10 9.72 -0.67
CA ASP A 20 3.04 9.36 -1.60
C ASP A 20 2.23 8.16 -1.10
N THR A 21 0.92 8.18 -1.30
CA THR A 21 0.05 7.08 -0.88
C THR A 21 0.21 5.89 -1.82
N ILE A 22 0.45 4.70 -1.27
CA ILE A 22 0.58 3.44 -2.01
C ILE A 22 -0.77 2.71 -2.03
N VAL A 23 -1.30 2.43 -0.84
CA VAL A 23 -2.63 1.82 -0.65
C VAL A 23 -3.37 2.52 0.49
N VAL A 24 -4.68 2.31 0.58
CA VAL A 24 -5.50 2.70 1.73
C VAL A 24 -6.06 1.44 2.35
N LEU A 25 -5.85 1.30 3.66
CA LEU A 25 -6.34 0.20 4.47
C LEU A 25 -7.56 0.65 5.27
N GLU A 26 -8.57 -0.20 5.40
CA GLU A 26 -9.67 -0.01 6.32
C GLU A 26 -9.55 -1.01 7.48
N ALA A 27 -9.61 -0.50 8.70
CA ALA A 27 -9.67 -1.29 9.91
C ALA A 27 -10.59 -0.60 10.92
N MET A 28 -11.53 -1.36 11.51
CA MET A 28 -12.46 -0.84 12.52
C MET A 28 -13.22 0.42 12.07
N LYS A 29 -13.66 0.49 10.80
CA LYS A 29 -14.34 1.65 10.18
C LYS A 29 -13.46 2.91 10.05
N MET A 30 -12.14 2.77 10.22
CA MET A 30 -11.19 3.85 9.98
C MET A 30 -10.34 3.52 8.77
N GLU A 31 -10.26 4.46 7.83
CA GLU A 31 -9.34 4.41 6.71
C GLU A 31 -7.98 4.96 7.12
N GLN A 32 -6.93 4.25 6.75
CA GLN A 32 -5.56 4.60 7.05
C GLN A 32 -4.72 4.45 5.77
N PRO A 33 -4.21 5.56 5.21
CA PRO A 33 -3.31 5.49 4.07
C PRO A 33 -1.97 4.87 4.49
N LEU A 34 -1.42 4.03 3.63
CA LEU A 34 -0.06 3.54 3.73
C LEU A 34 0.80 4.32 2.73
N ASN A 35 1.73 5.10 3.25
CA ASN A 35 2.55 6.00 2.46
C ASN A 35 3.93 5.41 2.18
N ALA A 36 4.53 5.84 1.09
CA ALA A 36 5.90 5.52 0.71
C ALA A 36 6.87 6.09 1.75
N HIS A 37 7.72 5.24 2.31
CA HIS A 37 8.74 5.64 3.29
C HIS A 37 9.98 6.28 2.65
N LYS A 38 10.09 6.23 1.33
CA LYS A 38 11.14 6.86 0.52
C LYS A 38 10.65 7.03 -0.91
N ALA A 39 11.34 7.85 -1.69
CA ALA A 39 11.16 7.86 -3.14
C ALA A 39 11.71 6.57 -3.78
N GLY A 40 11.10 6.13 -4.88
CA GLY A 40 11.55 4.96 -5.62
C GLY A 40 10.54 4.49 -6.66
N THR A 41 10.85 3.37 -7.30
CA THR A 41 9.95 2.70 -8.24
C THR A 41 9.23 1.54 -7.55
N VAL A 42 7.92 1.49 -7.69
CA VAL A 42 7.06 0.42 -7.16
C VAL A 42 7.34 -0.87 -7.93
N THR A 43 7.70 -1.93 -7.21
CA THR A 43 7.92 -3.27 -7.77
C THR A 43 7.29 -4.33 -6.89
N GLY A 44 6.84 -5.45 -7.49
CA GLY A 44 6.26 -6.55 -6.73
C GLY A 44 4.94 -6.21 -6.03
N LEU A 45 4.18 -5.26 -6.58
CA LEU A 45 2.84 -4.91 -6.10
C LEU A 45 1.87 -6.06 -6.44
N THR A 46 1.64 -6.93 -5.47
CA THR A 46 0.77 -8.11 -5.63
C THR A 46 -0.60 -7.93 -4.97
N ALA A 47 -0.78 -6.83 -4.26
CA ALA A 47 -1.97 -6.54 -3.49
C ALA A 47 -3.16 -6.15 -4.39
N GLN A 48 -4.37 -6.54 -3.98
CA GLN A 48 -5.63 -6.22 -4.67
C GLN A 48 -6.63 -5.55 -3.71
N VAL A 49 -7.57 -4.78 -4.27
CA VAL A 49 -8.68 -4.22 -3.47
C VAL A 49 -9.56 -5.36 -2.98
N GLY A 50 -9.86 -5.36 -1.69
CA GLY A 50 -10.56 -6.43 -0.98
C GLY A 50 -9.63 -7.41 -0.25
N ASP A 51 -8.32 -7.35 -0.50
CA ASP A 51 -7.37 -8.22 0.20
C ASP A 51 -7.25 -7.85 1.67
N VAL A 52 -7.17 -8.89 2.50
CA VAL A 52 -6.99 -8.75 3.93
C VAL A 52 -5.51 -8.89 4.27
N VAL A 53 -4.95 -7.84 4.86
CA VAL A 53 -3.53 -7.77 5.23
C VAL A 53 -3.36 -7.78 6.74
N THR A 54 -2.30 -8.43 7.20
CA THR A 54 -1.90 -8.46 8.60
C THR A 54 -0.64 -7.63 8.80
N ALA A 55 -0.36 -7.27 10.06
CA ALA A 55 0.88 -6.57 10.40
C ALA A 55 2.10 -7.38 9.94
N GLY A 56 2.99 -6.73 9.19
CA GLY A 56 4.19 -7.34 8.62
C GLY A 56 4.01 -7.95 7.22
N ALA A 57 2.79 -7.92 6.65
CA ALA A 57 2.60 -8.31 5.26
C ALA A 57 3.28 -7.32 4.30
N THR A 58 4.03 -7.84 3.34
CA THR A 58 4.63 -7.06 2.26
C THR A 58 3.57 -6.69 1.23
N ILE A 59 3.44 -5.40 0.90
CA ILE A 59 2.51 -4.89 -0.12
C ILE A 59 3.23 -4.73 -1.47
N CYS A 60 4.37 -4.03 -1.44
CA CYS A 60 5.26 -3.82 -2.57
C CYS A 60 6.66 -3.44 -2.07
N GLU A 61 7.64 -3.45 -2.96
CA GLU A 61 8.99 -2.93 -2.74
C GLU A 61 9.17 -1.59 -3.46
N LEU A 62 9.96 -0.70 -2.86
CA LEU A 62 10.40 0.54 -3.49
C LEU A 62 11.89 0.42 -3.82
N LYS A 63 12.22 0.36 -5.10
CA LYS A 63 13.61 0.36 -5.58
C LYS A 63 14.10 1.77 -5.77
#